data_AF-A6H5B6-F1
#
_entry.id   AF-A6H5B6-F1
#
_cell.length_a   1.000
_cell.length_b   1.000
_cell.length_c   1.000
_cell.angle_alpha   90.00
_cell.angle_beta   90.00
_cell.angle_gamma   90.00
#
_symmetry.space_group_name_H-M   'P 1'
#
loop_
_entity.id
_entity.type
_entity.pdbx_description
1 polymer ?
#
loop_
_entity_poly.entity_id
_entity_poly.type
_entity_poly.pdbx_seq_one_letter_code
_entity_poly.pdbx_strand_id
1 'polypeptide(L)'
;MDSSCLSNDSVSGFKDKESMVDPFLVEALQNPRHRLTILRMELDIQRFMNNADQQHFEFPHFPSSYLRLAAHRVAQHYSMQTMVQDIGLDGQGSKILVRKLPESKYPMVKLSEIPAKQLENDKSQQKKFVI
;
A
#
# COMPACT_ATOMS: atom_id res chain seq x y z
N MET A 1 43.21 -20.04 13.69
CA MET A 1 42.13 -19.64 14.60
C MET A 1 40.97 -19.23 13.73
N ASP A 2 39.95 -20.08 13.66
CA ASP A 2 38.65 -19.70 13.11
C ASP A 2 37.96 -18.76 14.11
N SER A 3 37.14 -17.82 13.61
CA SER A 3 36.15 -16.98 14.31
C SER A 3 35.90 -15.75 13.42
N SER A 4 34.71 -15.32 13.02
CA SER A 4 33.34 -15.80 13.20
C SER A 4 32.48 -15.12 12.13
N CYS A 5 31.40 -15.80 11.78
CA CYS A 5 30.25 -15.37 11.00
C CYS A 5 29.54 -14.17 11.67
N LEU A 6 28.77 -13.38 10.91
CA LEU A 6 27.31 -13.16 11.08
C LEU A 6 26.81 -11.90 10.34
N SER A 7 26.15 -12.16 9.21
CA SER A 7 24.97 -11.52 8.60
C SER A 7 24.50 -10.15 9.13
N ASN A 8 24.63 -9.10 8.31
CA ASN A 8 23.86 -7.85 8.44
C ASN A 8 23.18 -7.41 7.12
N ASP A 9 23.15 -8.27 6.10
CA ASP A 9 22.70 -7.96 4.74
C ASP A 9 21.17 -7.80 4.59
N SER A 10 20.42 -8.02 5.66
CA SER A 10 18.96 -7.87 5.65
C SER A 10 18.50 -6.43 5.87
N VAL A 11 19.25 -5.57 6.56
CA VAL A 11 18.77 -4.22 6.93
C VAL A 11 19.02 -3.20 5.80
N SER A 12 20.07 -3.38 4.99
CA SER A 12 20.40 -2.51 3.84
C SER A 12 19.30 -2.55 2.77
N GLY A 13 18.91 -3.77 2.35
CA GLY A 13 17.96 -3.94 1.24
C GLY A 13 16.55 -3.41 1.50
N PHE A 14 16.08 -3.31 2.75
CA PHE A 14 14.76 -2.73 3.04
C PHE A 14 14.75 -1.21 2.92
N LYS A 15 15.85 -0.57 3.30
CA LYS A 15 15.97 0.90 3.24
C LYS A 15 16.02 1.41 1.81
N ASP A 16 16.62 0.62 0.92
CA ASP A 16 16.62 0.87 -0.52
C ASP A 16 15.20 0.73 -1.11
N LYS A 17 14.45 -0.29 -0.67
CA LYS A 17 13.05 -0.49 -1.08
C LYS A 17 12.11 0.63 -0.60
N GLU A 18 12.26 1.07 0.64
CA GLU A 18 11.50 2.20 1.19
C GLU A 18 11.76 3.50 0.42
N SER A 19 12.99 3.72 -0.03
CA SER A 19 13.38 4.92 -0.78
C SER A 19 12.72 5.00 -2.17
N MET A 20 12.21 3.89 -2.69
CA MET A 20 11.49 3.81 -3.98
C MET A 20 9.97 4.00 -3.84
N VAL A 21 9.46 4.09 -2.61
CA VAL A 21 8.04 4.28 -2.30
C VAL A 21 7.83 5.70 -1.79
N ASP A 22 6.67 6.28 -2.08
CA ASP A 22 6.32 7.60 -1.58
C ASP A 22 6.45 7.67 -0.04
N PRO A 23 7.13 8.69 0.53
CA PRO A 23 7.35 8.79 1.97
C PRO A 23 6.06 8.75 2.80
N PHE A 24 4.96 9.29 2.28
CA PHE A 24 3.66 9.22 2.94
C PHE A 24 3.18 7.76 3.08
N LEU A 25 3.33 6.95 2.03
CA LEU A 25 2.95 5.55 2.07
C LEU A 25 3.86 4.76 3.00
N VAL A 26 5.17 5.02 2.99
CA VAL A 26 6.11 4.37 3.92
C VAL A 26 5.72 4.65 5.37
N GLU A 27 5.44 5.90 5.72
CA GLU A 27 5.00 6.29 7.07
C GLU A 27 3.65 5.63 7.42
N ALA A 28 2.69 5.70 6.51
CA ALA A 28 1.36 5.15 6.73
C ALA A 28 1.36 3.62 6.93
N LEU A 29 2.27 2.91 6.27
CA LEU A 29 2.48 1.47 6.42
C LEU A 29 3.09 1.08 7.77
N GLN A 30 3.63 2.04 8.54
CA GLN A 30 4.11 1.81 9.92
C GLN A 30 3.00 1.83 10.95
N ASN A 31 1.86 2.47 10.66
CA ASN A 31 0.70 2.45 11.54
C ASN A 31 -0.15 1.20 11.26
N PRO A 32 -0.33 0.26 12.20
CA PRO A 32 -1.03 -1.01 11.94
C PRO A 32 -2.46 -0.83 11.41
N ARG A 33 -3.17 0.21 11.88
CA ARG A 33 -4.55 0.50 11.44
C ARG A 33 -4.57 1.00 10.00
N HIS A 34 -3.66 1.89 9.64
CA HIS A 34 -3.59 2.43 8.28
C HIS A 34 -3.00 1.41 7.30
N ARG A 35 -2.00 0.64 7.74
CA ARG A 35 -1.35 -0.42 6.96
C ARG A 35 -2.37 -1.38 6.37
N LEU A 36 -3.28 -1.92 7.19
CA LEU A 36 -4.31 -2.84 6.70
C LEU A 36 -5.15 -2.22 5.58
N THR A 37 -5.58 -0.97 5.75
CA THR A 37 -6.39 -0.26 4.76
C THR A 37 -5.62 0.03 3.48
N ILE A 38 -4.36 0.43 3.57
CA ILE A 38 -3.50 0.71 2.42
C ILE A 38 -3.19 -0.55 1.62
N LEU A 39 -2.91 -1.67 2.31
CA LEU A 39 -2.68 -2.95 1.64
C LEU A 39 -3.95 -3.48 0.95
N ARG A 40 -5.13 -3.18 1.48
CA ARG A 40 -6.40 -3.46 0.78
C ARG A 40 -6.56 -2.62 -0.47
N MET A 41 -6.26 -1.32 -0.40
CA MET A 41 -6.25 -0.44 -1.59
C MET A 41 -5.26 -0.97 -2.65
N GLU A 42 -4.06 -1.41 -2.25
CA GLU A 42 -3.08 -2.01 -3.17
C GLU A 42 -3.64 -3.27 -3.85
N LEU A 43 -4.25 -4.17 -3.07
CA LEU A 43 -4.86 -5.39 -3.60
C LEU A 43 -5.95 -5.09 -4.64
N ASP A 44 -6.80 -4.09 -4.36
CA ASP A 44 -7.87 -3.67 -5.27
C ASP A 44 -7.30 -3.12 -6.59
N ILE A 45 -6.22 -2.33 -6.52
CA ILE A 45 -5.49 -1.85 -7.70
C ILE A 45 -4.86 -3.01 -8.49
N GLN A 46 -4.27 -4.00 -7.81
CA GLN A 46 -3.70 -5.18 -8.48
C GLN A 46 -4.77 -6.01 -9.19
N ARG A 47 -5.94 -6.20 -8.56
CA ARG A 47 -7.09 -6.86 -9.19
C ARG A 47 -7.57 -6.09 -10.41
N PHE A 48 -7.71 -4.77 -10.28
CA PHE A 48 -8.05 -3.90 -11.39
C PHE A 48 -7.05 -4.00 -12.54
N MET A 49 -5.74 -4.04 -12.26
CA MET A 49 -4.69 -4.24 -13.27
C MET A 49 -4.89 -5.52 -14.08
N ASN A 50 -5.22 -6.62 -13.41
CA ASN A 50 -5.39 -7.93 -14.05
C ASN A 50 -6.65 -8.03 -14.95
N ASN A 51 -7.63 -7.13 -14.78
CA ASN A 51 -8.82 -7.10 -15.61
C ASN A 51 -8.61 -6.26 -16.87
N ALA A 52 -8.25 -6.88 -18.00
CA ALA A 52 -7.97 -6.17 -19.26
C ALA A 52 -9.17 -5.37 -19.81
N ASP A 53 -10.39 -5.87 -19.60
CA ASP A 53 -11.62 -5.25 -20.08
C ASP A 53 -12.01 -3.99 -19.31
N GLN A 54 -11.41 -3.77 -18.14
CA GLN A 54 -11.72 -2.65 -17.27
C GLN A 54 -10.67 -1.53 -17.41
N GLN A 55 -11.11 -0.36 -17.90
CA GLN A 55 -10.25 0.84 -18.09
C GLN A 55 -10.31 1.82 -16.93
N HIS A 56 -11.39 1.78 -16.14
CA HIS A 56 -11.63 2.65 -14.99
C HIS A 56 -12.02 1.84 -13.78
N PHE A 57 -11.55 2.26 -12.61
CA PHE A 57 -11.88 1.67 -11.31
C PHE A 57 -12.26 2.79 -10.36
N GLU A 58 -13.28 2.59 -9.55
CA GLU A 58 -13.71 3.56 -8.55
C GLU A 58 -13.41 3.00 -7.17
N PHE A 59 -12.67 3.75 -6.37
CA PHE A 59 -12.52 3.43 -4.96
C PHE A 59 -13.84 3.66 -4.20
N PRO A 60 -14.10 2.90 -3.13
CA PRO A 60 -15.22 3.19 -2.25
C PRO A 60 -15.06 4.57 -1.61
N HIS A 61 -16.16 5.10 -1.08
CA HIS A 61 -16.12 6.35 -0.33
C HIS A 61 -15.20 6.22 0.89
N PHE A 62 -14.26 7.15 1.03
CA PHE A 62 -13.36 7.22 2.17
C PHE A 62 -13.73 8.40 3.08
N PRO A 63 -13.96 8.16 4.39
CA PRO A 63 -14.51 9.17 5.29
C PRO A 63 -13.51 10.25 5.71
N SER A 64 -12.21 10.05 5.47
CA SER A 64 -11.17 11.00 5.86
C SER A 64 -10.33 11.43 4.67
N SER A 65 -9.85 12.69 4.70
CA SER A 65 -8.89 13.20 3.72
C SER A 65 -7.60 12.39 3.68
N TYR A 66 -7.19 11.79 4.81
CA TYR A 66 -6.02 10.92 4.87
C TYR A 66 -6.18 9.65 4.02
N LEU A 67 -7.32 8.96 4.15
CA LEU A 67 -7.57 7.74 3.37
C LEU A 67 -7.77 8.05 1.88
N ARG A 68 -8.39 9.20 1.57
CA ARG A 68 -8.47 9.70 0.20
C ARG A 68 -7.07 9.95 -0.39
N LEU A 69 -6.19 10.63 0.34
CA LEU A 69 -4.80 10.82 -0.08
C LEU A 69 -4.06 9.49 -0.25
N ALA A 70 -4.26 8.54 0.66
CA ALA A 70 -3.67 7.21 0.53
C ALA A 70 -4.13 6.49 -0.74
N ALA A 71 -5.41 6.52 -1.06
CA ALA A 71 -5.94 5.94 -2.29
C ALA A 71 -5.30 6.56 -3.54
N HIS A 72 -5.14 7.89 -3.57
CA HIS A 72 -4.42 8.56 -4.64
C HIS A 72 -2.98 8.05 -4.78
N ARG A 73 -2.22 8.04 -3.68
CA ARG A 73 -0.81 7.65 -3.66
C ARG A 73 -0.61 6.18 -4.03
N VAL A 74 -1.48 5.29 -3.57
CA VAL A 74 -1.46 3.87 -3.92
C VAL A 74 -1.64 3.68 -5.43
N ALA A 75 -2.64 4.33 -6.04
CA ALA A 75 -2.84 4.21 -7.49
C ALA A 75 -1.69 4.82 -8.30
N GLN A 76 -1.15 5.96 -7.85
CA GLN A 76 0.01 6.61 -8.48
C GLN A 76 1.27 5.75 -8.42
N HIS A 77 1.44 4.94 -7.36
CA HIS A 77 2.54 3.99 -7.24
C HIS A 77 2.56 2.95 -8.38
N TYR A 78 1.37 2.63 -8.94
CA TYR A 78 1.19 1.76 -10.11
C TYR A 78 1.17 2.54 -11.44
N SER A 79 1.59 3.81 -11.43
CA SER A 79 1.58 4.70 -12.61
C SER A 79 0.18 4.84 -13.24
N MET A 80 -0.84 4.97 -12.41
CA MET A 80 -2.23 5.22 -12.84
C MET A 80 -2.64 6.67 -12.63
N GLN A 81 -3.60 7.14 -13.44
CA GLN A 81 -4.23 8.43 -13.24
C GLN A 81 -5.31 8.33 -12.17
N THR A 82 -5.42 9.33 -11.31
CA THR A 82 -6.49 9.46 -10.32
C THR A 82 -7.23 10.77 -10.49
N MET A 83 -8.55 10.74 -10.35
CA MET A 83 -9.42 11.92 -10.48
C MET A 83 -10.44 11.89 -9.35
N VAL A 84 -10.78 13.06 -8.81
CA VAL A 84 -11.90 13.17 -7.85
C VAL A 84 -13.15 13.48 -8.65
N GLN A 85 -14.21 12.71 -8.42
CA GLN A 85 -15.53 12.96 -8.98
C GLN A 85 -16.45 13.43 -7.84
N ASP A 86 -16.83 14.71 -7.90
CA ASP A 86 -17.84 15.27 -7.01
C ASP A 86 -19.22 14.88 -7.54
N ILE A 87 -19.80 13.84 -6.94
CA ILE A 87 -21.18 13.43 -7.25
C ILE A 87 -22.11 14.35 -6.47
N GLY A 88 -22.26 15.57 -6.97
CA GLY A 88 -23.22 16.53 -6.46
C GLY A 88 -24.65 16.04 -6.71
N LEU A 89 -25.47 16.08 -5.64
CA LEU A 89 -26.92 15.84 -5.53
C LEU A 89 -27.36 14.59 -4.75
N ASP A 90 -26.63 13.49 -4.79
CA ASP A 90 -27.09 12.21 -4.18
C ASP A 90 -26.54 11.93 -2.76
N GLY A 91 -25.84 12.88 -2.15
CA GLY A 91 -25.31 12.75 -0.78
C GLY A 91 -24.18 11.71 -0.61
N GLN A 92 -23.74 11.03 -1.68
CA GLN A 92 -22.72 9.97 -1.61
C GLN A 92 -21.26 10.47 -1.46
N GLY A 93 -21.05 11.77 -1.31
CA GLY A 93 -19.72 12.35 -1.13
C GLY A 93 -18.82 12.20 -2.37
N SER A 94 -17.61 12.75 -2.30
CA SER A 94 -16.66 12.65 -3.40
C SER A 94 -16.09 11.24 -3.54
N LYS A 95 -15.95 10.81 -4.78
CA LYS A 95 -15.39 9.50 -5.14
C LYS A 95 -14.06 9.65 -5.88
N ILE A 96 -13.22 8.63 -5.79
CA ILE A 96 -11.91 8.63 -6.45
C ILE A 96 -11.95 7.63 -7.59
N LEU A 97 -11.87 8.15 -8.82
CA LEU A 97 -11.76 7.36 -10.03
C LEU A 97 -10.29 7.15 -10.38
N VAL A 98 -9.94 5.93 -10.72
CA VAL A 98 -8.62 5.49 -11.17
C VAL A 98 -8.72 5.04 -12.62
N ARG A 99 -7.79 5.47 -13.47
CA ARG A 99 -7.75 5.13 -14.88
C ARG A 99 -6.39 4.54 -15.24
N LYS A 100 -6.41 3.46 -16.02
CA LYS A 100 -5.19 2.90 -16.62
C LYS A 100 -4.64 3.86 -17.66
N LEU A 101 -3.35 4.06 -17.62
CA LEU A 101 -2.58 4.79 -18.60
C LEU A 101 -1.68 3.82 -19.39
N PRO A 102 -1.19 4.19 -20.58
CA PRO A 102 -0.20 3.39 -21.30
C PRO A 102 1.04 3.05 -20.48
N GLU A 103 1.43 3.92 -19.55
CA GLU A 103 2.53 3.74 -18.60
C GLU A 103 2.18 2.95 -17.33
N SER A 104 0.90 2.58 -17.13
CA SER A 104 0.48 1.81 -15.96
C SER A 104 1.17 0.45 -15.92
N LYS A 105 1.87 0.19 -14.81
CA LYS A 105 2.70 -0.99 -14.65
C LYS A 105 2.83 -1.36 -13.17
N TYR A 106 3.26 -2.59 -12.93
CA TYR A 106 3.62 -3.01 -11.59
C TYR A 106 4.87 -2.25 -11.10
N PRO A 107 4.85 -1.70 -9.88
CA PRO A 107 6.02 -1.05 -9.30
C PRO A 107 7.12 -2.07 -9.01
N MET A 108 8.36 -1.59 -8.93
CA MET A 108 9.50 -2.44 -8.55
C MET A 108 9.40 -2.97 -7.12
N VAL A 109 8.70 -2.24 -6.24
CA VAL A 109 8.47 -2.60 -4.83
C VAL A 109 6.98 -2.52 -4.56
N LYS A 110 6.35 -3.62 -4.13
CA LYS A 110 4.96 -3.60 -3.67
C LYS A 110 4.88 -3.07 -2.24
N LEU A 111 3.78 -2.42 -1.87
CA LEU A 111 3.57 -1.89 -0.52
C LEU A 111 3.54 -3.01 0.53
N SER A 112 3.04 -4.18 0.14
CA SER A 112 3.08 -5.42 0.94
C SER A 112 4.49 -5.91 1.28
N GLU A 113 5.52 -5.53 0.51
CA GLU A 113 6.92 -5.91 0.76
C GLU A 113 7.61 -5.01 1.80
N ILE A 114 7.03 -3.84 2.11
CA ILE A 114 7.60 -2.91 3.10
C ILE A 114 7.33 -3.47 4.50
N PRO A 115 8.36 -3.79 5.29
CA PRO A 115 8.17 -4.33 6.63
C PRO A 115 7.49 -3.32 7.56
N ALA A 116 6.67 -3.84 8.48
CA ALA A 116 6.22 -3.04 9.61
C ALA A 116 7.34 -3.04 10.66
N LYS A 117 7.76 -1.86 11.14
CA LYS A 117 8.78 -1.71 12.19
C LYS A 117 8.42 -2.45 13.50
N GLN A 118 7.15 -2.83 13.69
CA GLN A 118 6.72 -3.59 14.87
C GLN A 118 6.97 -5.11 14.78
N LEU A 119 7.30 -5.67 13.61
CA LEU A 119 7.53 -7.11 13.45
C LEU A 119 8.81 -7.60 14.16
N GLU A 120 9.69 -6.71 14.59
CA GLU A 120 10.83 -7.06 15.45
C GLU A 120 10.42 -7.35 16.92
N ASN A 121 9.26 -6.86 17.38
CA ASN A 121 8.81 -7.07 18.77
C ASN A 121 7.85 -8.28 18.93
N ASP A 122 7.26 -8.78 17.83
CA ASP A 122 6.18 -9.77 17.84
C ASP A 122 6.61 -11.23 17.66
N LYS A 123 7.92 -11.54 17.74
CA LYS A 123 8.39 -12.94 17.86
C LYS A 123 8.12 -13.55 19.25
N SER A 124 7.43 -12.83 20.16
CA SER A 124 7.29 -13.21 21.57
C SER A 124 5.87 -13.50 22.06
N GLN A 125 4.87 -13.65 21.17
CA GLN A 125 3.51 -14.03 21.58
C GLN A 125 2.95 -15.23 20.82
N GLN A 126 3.71 -16.33 20.79
CA GLN A 126 3.08 -17.65 20.82
C GLN A 126 2.52 -17.91 22.23
N LYS A 127 1.33 -17.41 22.54
CA LYS A 127 0.57 -17.91 23.69
C LYS A 127 -0.65 -18.69 23.20
N LYS A 128 -0.39 -20.00 23.18
CA LYS A 128 -1.31 -21.14 23.29
C LYS A 128 -2.72 -20.73 23.70
N PHE A 129 -3.68 -20.91 22.82
CA PHE A 129 -5.06 -21.13 23.23
C PHE A 129 -5.15 -22.56 23.74
N VAL A 130 -5.36 -22.71 25.04
CA VAL A 130 -5.83 -23.96 25.65
C VAL A 130 -7.35 -23.88 25.70
N ILE A 131 -7.95 -25.01 25.33
CA ILE A 131 -9.37 -25.34 25.13
C ILE A 131 -10.28 -24.84 26.25
#